data_AF-A0A4P2QJC9-F1
#
_entry.id   AF-A0A4P2QJC9-F1
#
_cell.length_a   1.000
_cell.length_b   1.000
_cell.length_c   1.000
_cell.angle_alpha   90.00
_cell.angle_beta   90.00
_cell.angle_gamma   90.00
#
_symmetry.space_group_name_H-M   'P 1'
#
loop_
_entity.id
_entity.type
_entity.pdbx_description
1 polymer ?
#
loop_
_entity_poly.entity_id
_entity_poly.type
_entity_poly.pdbx_seq_one_letter_code
_entity_poly.pdbx_strand_id
1 'polypeptide(L)'
;MAKQGKDYDRWVKAAAETERTDNPLKVPYDVAVREAVAAAAFVEKYWEPDGDRPGLKRVKNRLPASTSEELLSIVHAVQKAQTRLLLIVDPAVTDVGERARFVVDELESALAFLLDDDVDEPADVQLARIKEFHAQDGQRSSALSQALRDYAGLAEALKDRLVEADEEFDVRLIAEARKLAEDLQRRALEAVPEGVTSAAATTIRNQMLHLMVERVGAIRKTAAHVFRRHPEIAREVTSAYDRRRRVAARREKARKAAEAGQANGKPAAAPAPGTPAPPTPQTLAGARPS
;
A
#
# COMPACT_ATOMS: atom_id res chain seq x y z
N MET A 1 18.32 -7.44 -19.33
CA MET A 1 18.36 -5.99 -18.99
C MET A 1 18.19 -5.06 -20.20
N ALA A 2 18.75 -5.33 -21.38
CA ALA A 2 18.61 -4.45 -22.56
C ALA A 2 17.16 -4.20 -23.02
N LYS A 3 16.27 -5.20 -22.96
CA LYS A 3 14.84 -5.07 -23.30
C LYS A 3 14.09 -4.13 -22.33
N GLN A 4 14.34 -4.26 -21.03
CA GLN A 4 13.74 -3.40 -19.98
C GLN A 4 14.22 -1.95 -20.04
N GLY A 5 15.46 -1.70 -20.50
CA GLY A 5 15.95 -0.35 -20.78
C GLY A 5 15.15 0.32 -21.89
N LYS A 6 15.00 -0.38 -23.02
CA LYS A 6 14.23 0.09 -24.19
C LYS A 6 12.74 0.31 -23.87
N ASP A 7 12.15 -0.57 -23.06
CA ASP A 7 10.76 -0.44 -22.63
C ASP A 7 10.53 0.81 -21.77
N TYR A 8 11.45 1.10 -20.83
CA TYR A 8 11.35 2.31 -20.02
C TYR A 8 11.35 3.59 -20.88
N ASP A 9 12.31 3.71 -21.81
CA ASP A 9 12.42 4.91 -22.65
C ASP A 9 11.22 5.07 -23.59
N ARG A 10 10.67 3.95 -24.09
CA ARG A 10 9.41 3.94 -24.84
C ARG A 10 8.27 4.54 -24.01
N TRP A 11 8.13 4.11 -22.75
CA TRP A 11 7.05 4.60 -21.90
C TRP A 11 7.27 6.02 -21.40
N VAL A 12 8.52 6.49 -21.21
CA VAL A 12 8.79 7.91 -20.95
C VAL A 12 8.24 8.78 -22.08
N LYS A 13 8.52 8.42 -23.33
CA LYS A 13 8.03 9.16 -24.50
C LYS A 13 6.51 9.18 -24.58
N ALA A 14 5.88 8.01 -24.43
CA ALA A 14 4.42 7.92 -24.43
C ALA A 14 3.77 8.70 -23.26
N ALA A 15 4.40 8.70 -22.08
CA ALA A 15 3.88 9.37 -20.90
C ALA A 15 3.97 10.89 -21.02
N ALA A 16 5.00 11.40 -21.70
CA ALA A 16 5.18 12.83 -21.96
C ALA A 16 4.02 13.45 -22.77
N GLU A 17 3.29 12.66 -23.56
CA GLU A 17 2.13 13.12 -24.35
C GLU A 17 0.90 13.44 -23.50
N THR A 18 0.84 12.98 -22.24
CA THR A 18 -0.39 13.08 -21.42
C THR A 18 -0.61 14.48 -20.82
N GLU A 19 0.39 15.37 -20.83
CA GLU A 19 0.45 16.71 -20.18
C GLU A 19 0.13 16.74 -18.66
N ARG A 20 -0.49 15.70 -18.10
CA ARG A 20 -0.84 15.57 -16.68
C ARG A 20 0.38 15.17 -15.86
N THR A 21 0.66 15.94 -14.83
CA THR A 21 1.86 15.78 -13.99
C THR A 21 1.52 15.53 -12.52
N ASP A 22 0.24 15.60 -12.15
CA ASP A 22 -0.26 15.29 -10.82
C ASP A 22 -0.27 13.78 -10.54
N ASN A 23 -0.36 13.39 -9.26
CA ASN A 23 -0.43 11.97 -8.91
C ASN A 23 -1.86 11.43 -9.14
N PRO A 24 -2.08 10.47 -10.07
CA PRO A 24 -3.42 9.97 -10.38
C PRO A 24 -3.97 8.99 -9.34
N LEU A 25 -3.15 8.52 -8.40
CA LEU A 25 -3.51 7.42 -7.52
C LEU A 25 -4.50 7.86 -6.44
N LYS A 26 -5.63 7.14 -6.36
CA LYS A 26 -6.63 7.26 -5.28
C LYS A 26 -6.49 6.18 -4.20
N VAL A 27 -5.49 5.32 -4.37
CA VAL A 27 -5.14 4.18 -3.52
C VAL A 27 -3.62 4.18 -3.30
N PRO A 28 -3.10 3.49 -2.27
CA PRO A 28 -1.66 3.36 -2.05
C PRO A 28 -0.91 2.82 -3.29
N TYR A 29 0.35 3.22 -3.48
CA TYR A 29 1.15 2.89 -4.66
C TYR A 29 1.27 1.37 -4.89
N ASP A 30 1.61 0.62 -3.85
CA ASP A 30 1.74 -0.83 -3.86
C ASP A 30 0.42 -1.54 -4.20
N VAL A 31 -0.71 -0.99 -3.76
CA VAL A 31 -2.05 -1.47 -4.11
C VAL A 31 -2.32 -1.22 -5.59
N ALA A 32 -2.03 -0.02 -6.10
CA ALA A 32 -2.23 0.30 -7.51
C ALA A 32 -1.41 -0.58 -8.46
N VAL A 33 -0.14 -0.84 -8.12
CA VAL A 33 0.75 -1.73 -8.88
C VAL A 33 0.22 -3.17 -8.88
N ARG A 34 -0.17 -3.70 -7.71
CA ARG A 34 -0.76 -5.05 -7.61
C ARG A 34 -2.05 -5.17 -8.42
N GLU A 35 -2.90 -4.16 -8.39
CA GLU A 35 -4.13 -4.13 -9.18
C GLU A 35 -3.87 -4.09 -10.69
N ALA A 36 -2.81 -3.39 -11.13
CA ALA A 36 -2.41 -3.37 -12.53
C ALA A 36 -1.90 -4.74 -13.00
N VAL A 37 -1.09 -5.43 -12.19
CA VAL A 37 -0.63 -6.80 -12.47
C VAL A 37 -1.82 -7.76 -12.55
N ALA A 38 -2.76 -7.67 -11.60
CA ALA A 38 -3.97 -8.48 -11.62
C ALA A 38 -4.85 -8.21 -12.87
N ALA A 39 -4.91 -6.96 -13.33
CA ALA A 39 -5.62 -6.62 -14.55
C ALA A 39 -4.95 -7.19 -15.82
N ALA A 40 -3.63 -7.23 -15.88
CA ALA A 40 -2.91 -7.89 -16.97
C ALA A 40 -3.20 -9.41 -16.99
N ALA A 41 -3.06 -10.07 -15.84
CA ALA A 41 -3.37 -11.49 -15.68
C ALA A 41 -4.84 -11.81 -16.03
N PHE A 42 -5.78 -10.91 -15.72
CA PHE A 42 -7.17 -11.05 -16.12
C PHE A 42 -7.34 -11.05 -17.64
N VAL A 43 -6.64 -10.16 -18.36
CA VAL A 43 -6.71 -10.11 -19.83
C VAL A 43 -6.19 -11.39 -20.45
N GLU A 44 -5.08 -11.91 -19.94
CA GLU A 44 -4.49 -13.17 -20.40
C GLU A 44 -5.43 -14.36 -20.15
N LYS A 45 -5.93 -14.49 -18.92
CA LYS A 45 -6.85 -15.57 -18.52
C LYS A 45 -8.13 -15.62 -19.35
N TYR A 46 -8.69 -14.46 -19.69
CA TYR A 46 -10.00 -14.35 -20.35
C TYR A 46 -9.91 -13.86 -21.81
N TRP A 47 -8.74 -13.98 -22.44
CA TRP A 47 -8.53 -13.53 -23.82
C TRP A 47 -9.44 -14.28 -24.79
N GLU A 48 -9.39 -15.61 -24.78
CA GLU A 48 -10.24 -16.45 -25.61
C GLU A 48 -11.53 -16.87 -24.87
N PRO A 49 -12.61 -17.17 -25.60
CA PRO A 49 -13.83 -17.73 -25.00
C PRO A 49 -13.56 -19.08 -24.31
N ASP A 50 -14.28 -19.34 -23.22
CA ASP A 50 -14.18 -20.58 -22.43
C ASP A 50 -15.57 -21.19 -22.23
N GLY A 51 -15.86 -22.32 -22.89
CA GLY A 51 -17.19 -22.93 -22.92
C GLY A 51 -18.27 -21.94 -23.40
N ASP A 52 -19.31 -21.75 -22.58
CA ASP A 52 -20.40 -20.80 -22.85
C ASP A 52 -20.06 -19.34 -22.52
N ARG A 53 -18.85 -19.06 -22.00
CA ARG A 53 -18.45 -17.72 -21.55
C ARG A 53 -17.83 -16.93 -22.70
N PRO A 54 -18.15 -15.62 -22.83
CA PRO A 54 -17.54 -14.79 -23.87
C PRO A 54 -16.05 -14.52 -23.58
N GLY A 55 -15.22 -14.42 -24.62
CA GLY A 55 -13.82 -13.98 -24.50
C GLY A 55 -13.59 -12.49 -24.81
N LEU A 56 -12.49 -11.93 -24.34
CA LEU A 56 -12.06 -10.56 -24.65
C LEU A 56 -11.63 -10.38 -26.13
N LYS A 57 -11.26 -11.46 -26.83
CA LYS A 57 -10.91 -11.46 -28.27
C LYS A 57 -11.97 -10.79 -29.15
N ARG A 58 -13.24 -10.83 -28.75
CA ARG A 58 -14.36 -10.19 -29.47
C ARG A 58 -14.25 -8.67 -29.55
N VAL A 59 -13.47 -8.04 -28.67
CA VAL A 59 -13.21 -6.59 -28.64
C VAL A 59 -11.75 -6.26 -28.95
N LYS A 60 -11.04 -7.10 -29.70
CA LYS A 60 -9.62 -6.92 -30.04
C LYS A 60 -9.24 -5.53 -30.58
N ASN A 61 -10.19 -4.86 -31.26
CA ASN A 61 -9.98 -3.51 -31.79
C ASN A 61 -9.92 -2.42 -30.69
N ARG A 62 -10.51 -2.67 -29.52
CA ARG A 62 -10.47 -1.76 -28.35
C ARG A 62 -9.48 -2.22 -27.29
N LEU A 63 -9.28 -3.53 -27.17
CA LEU A 63 -8.35 -4.15 -26.23
C LEU A 63 -7.53 -5.20 -26.98
N PRO A 64 -6.38 -4.83 -27.57
CA PRO A 64 -5.53 -5.77 -28.31
C PRO A 64 -4.98 -6.90 -27.42
N ALA A 65 -4.57 -8.01 -28.02
CA ALA A 65 -3.98 -9.15 -27.30
C ALA A 65 -2.72 -8.74 -26.51
N SER A 66 -1.95 -7.81 -27.08
CA SER A 66 -0.76 -7.23 -26.46
C SER A 66 -1.05 -6.42 -25.19
N THR A 67 -2.32 -6.14 -24.85
CA THR A 67 -2.63 -5.27 -23.70
C THR A 67 -2.10 -5.83 -22.38
N SER A 68 -2.09 -7.15 -22.20
CA SER A 68 -1.51 -7.77 -20.99
C SER A 68 -0.01 -7.46 -20.89
N GLU A 69 0.75 -7.78 -21.95
CA GLU A 69 2.19 -7.55 -22.02
C GLU A 69 2.56 -6.05 -21.94
N GLU A 70 1.78 -5.20 -22.62
CA GLU A 70 1.93 -3.74 -22.54
C GLU A 70 1.74 -3.23 -21.12
N LEU A 71 0.69 -3.68 -20.41
CA LEU A 71 0.43 -3.25 -19.05
C LEU A 71 1.53 -3.72 -18.09
N LEU A 72 2.04 -4.94 -18.22
CA LEU A 72 3.19 -5.41 -17.44
C LEU A 72 4.45 -4.60 -17.74
N SER A 73 4.68 -4.24 -19.00
CA SER A 73 5.78 -3.37 -19.40
C SER A 73 5.66 -1.97 -18.79
N ILE A 74 4.45 -1.39 -18.74
CA ILE A 74 4.18 -0.12 -18.05
C ILE A 74 4.43 -0.26 -16.54
N VAL A 75 3.97 -1.34 -15.90
CA VAL A 75 4.20 -1.59 -14.46
C VAL A 75 5.69 -1.59 -14.13
N HIS A 76 6.51 -2.31 -14.92
CA HIS A 76 7.96 -2.30 -14.74
C HIS A 76 8.56 -0.89 -14.92
N ALA A 77 8.07 -0.12 -15.90
CA ALA A 77 8.53 1.25 -16.12
C ALA A 77 8.17 2.17 -14.93
N VAL A 78 6.96 2.06 -14.39
CA VAL A 78 6.50 2.77 -13.18
C VAL A 78 7.36 2.42 -11.96
N GLN A 79 7.67 1.13 -11.75
CA GLN A 79 8.55 0.69 -10.66
C GLN A 79 9.97 1.25 -10.81
N LYS A 80 10.49 1.26 -12.04
CA LYS A 80 11.80 1.84 -12.33
C LYS A 80 11.81 3.37 -12.14
N ALA A 81 10.75 4.07 -12.54
CA ALA A 81 10.61 5.52 -12.31
C ALA A 81 10.53 5.84 -10.80
N GLN A 82 9.76 5.05 -10.05
CA GLN A 82 9.68 5.16 -8.60
C GLN A 82 11.04 4.89 -7.93
N THR A 83 11.74 3.86 -8.36
CA THR A 83 13.09 3.53 -7.86
C THR A 83 14.07 4.67 -8.14
N ARG A 84 14.06 5.22 -9.37
CA ARG A 84 14.89 6.38 -9.73
C ARG A 84 14.58 7.62 -8.89
N LEU A 85 13.29 7.89 -8.64
CA LEU A 85 12.89 8.98 -7.75
C LEU A 85 13.39 8.74 -6.31
N LEU A 86 13.24 7.52 -5.79
CA LEU A 86 13.73 7.17 -4.46
C LEU A 86 15.24 7.32 -4.36
N LEU A 87 16.01 6.91 -5.37
CA LEU A 87 17.47 7.08 -5.38
C LEU A 87 17.90 8.56 -5.42
N ILE A 88 17.08 9.46 -5.94
CA ILE A 88 17.33 10.91 -5.94
C ILE A 88 16.95 11.53 -4.59
N VAL A 89 15.85 11.09 -4.00
CA VAL A 89 15.30 11.67 -2.76
C VAL A 89 15.93 11.07 -1.50
N ASP A 90 16.38 9.83 -1.58
CA ASP A 90 16.96 9.05 -0.48
C ASP A 90 17.99 8.05 -1.06
N PRO A 91 19.20 8.53 -1.41
CA PRO A 91 20.25 7.67 -1.94
C PRO A 91 20.61 6.60 -0.90
N ALA A 92 20.53 5.33 -1.29
CA ALA A 92 20.94 4.23 -0.44
C ALA A 92 22.44 4.33 -0.15
N VAL A 93 22.82 4.58 1.11
CA VAL A 93 24.23 4.57 1.53
C VAL A 93 24.61 3.13 1.87
N THR A 94 24.90 2.34 0.83
CA THR A 94 25.05 0.88 0.94
C THR A 94 26.19 0.45 1.87
N ASP A 95 27.26 1.25 1.96
CA ASP A 95 28.49 0.89 2.71
C ASP A 95 28.41 1.24 4.21
N VAL A 96 27.65 2.26 4.59
CA VAL A 96 27.46 2.67 6.00
C VAL A 96 26.25 1.98 6.62
N GLY A 97 25.30 1.52 5.79
CA GLY A 97 24.04 0.95 6.24
C GLY A 97 24.19 -0.35 7.05
N GLU A 98 25.18 -1.21 6.75
CA GLU A 98 25.39 -2.44 7.53
C GLU A 98 25.91 -2.13 8.94
N ARG A 99 26.94 -1.28 9.05
CA ARG A 99 27.46 -0.88 10.37
C ARG A 99 26.44 -0.06 11.16
N ALA A 100 25.70 0.83 10.51
CA ALA A 100 24.63 1.59 11.13
C ALA A 100 23.50 0.71 11.68
N ARG A 101 23.08 -0.34 10.94
CA ARG A 101 22.08 -1.30 11.43
C ARG A 101 22.61 -2.10 12.61
N PHE A 102 23.84 -2.60 12.52
CA PHE A 102 24.49 -3.27 13.65
C PHE A 102 24.46 -2.39 14.91
N VAL A 103 24.86 -1.13 14.80
CA VAL A 103 24.88 -0.21 15.95
C VAL A 103 23.46 0.05 16.50
N VAL A 104 22.44 0.16 15.64
CA VAL A 104 21.04 0.26 16.09
C VAL A 104 20.61 -0.99 16.84
N ASP A 105 20.88 -2.18 16.30
CA ASP A 105 20.48 -3.46 16.91
C ASP A 105 21.13 -3.66 18.28
N GLU A 106 22.42 -3.35 18.42
CA GLU A 106 23.15 -3.43 19.69
C GLU A 106 22.60 -2.44 20.74
N LEU A 107 22.37 -1.18 20.35
CA LEU A 107 21.81 -0.17 21.26
C LEU A 107 20.37 -0.52 21.67
N GLU A 108 19.55 -1.00 20.74
CA GLU A 108 18.19 -1.45 21.03
C GLU A 108 18.19 -2.65 21.97
N SER A 109 19.06 -3.64 21.75
CA SER A 109 19.16 -4.83 22.58
C SER A 109 19.60 -4.48 24.00
N ALA A 110 20.63 -3.64 24.15
CA ALA A 110 21.12 -3.22 25.46
C ALA A 110 20.06 -2.41 26.24
N LEU A 111 19.37 -1.49 25.56
CA LEU A 111 18.27 -0.73 26.15
C LEU A 111 17.08 -1.61 26.53
N ALA A 112 16.74 -2.59 25.70
CA ALA A 112 15.65 -3.52 26.01
C ALA A 112 16.00 -4.43 27.19
N PHE A 113 17.24 -4.91 27.27
CA PHE A 113 17.70 -5.73 28.40
C PHE A 113 17.71 -4.94 29.71
N LEU A 114 18.22 -3.70 29.70
CA LEU A 114 18.26 -2.85 30.89
C LEU A 114 16.86 -2.54 31.44
N LEU A 115 15.90 -2.29 30.53
CA LEU A 115 14.55 -1.85 30.88
C LEU A 115 13.57 -3.02 31.13
N ASP A 116 13.96 -4.26 30.82
CA ASP A 116 13.18 -5.46 31.15
C ASP A 116 13.45 -5.90 32.62
N ASP A 117 13.32 -4.97 33.56
CA ASP A 117 13.63 -5.16 34.99
C ASP A 117 12.39 -5.27 35.89
N ASP A 118 11.22 -5.54 35.30
CA ASP A 118 9.89 -5.57 35.93
C ASP A 118 9.47 -4.23 36.59
N VAL A 119 10.13 -3.11 36.28
CA VAL A 119 9.78 -1.76 36.76
C VAL A 119 9.28 -0.88 35.62
N ASP A 120 8.01 -0.49 35.67
CA ASP A 120 7.46 0.47 34.71
C ASP A 120 8.03 1.88 34.95
N GLU A 121 8.87 2.37 34.05
CA GLU A 121 9.43 3.72 34.08
C GLU A 121 9.23 4.51 32.77
N PRO A 122 9.44 5.84 32.77
CA PRO A 122 9.27 6.65 31.55
C PRO A 122 10.18 6.21 30.38
N ALA A 123 11.31 5.58 30.68
CA ALA A 123 12.25 5.08 29.69
C ALA A 123 11.66 3.93 28.86
N ASP A 124 10.84 3.05 29.45
CA ASP A 124 10.10 1.99 28.73
C ASP A 124 9.19 2.55 27.66
N VAL A 125 8.43 3.58 28.05
CA VAL A 125 7.51 4.27 27.16
C VAL A 125 8.28 4.97 26.04
N GLN A 126 9.45 5.52 26.34
CA GLN A 126 10.31 6.14 25.34
C GLN A 126 10.89 5.11 24.36
N LEU A 127 11.41 3.99 24.85
CA LEU A 127 11.92 2.90 24.02
C LEU A 127 10.82 2.32 23.12
N ALA A 128 9.63 2.06 23.68
CA ALA A 128 8.49 1.54 22.92
C ALA A 128 8.07 2.50 21.79
N ARG A 129 8.08 3.82 22.03
CA ARG A 129 7.80 4.83 20.98
C ARG A 129 8.86 4.84 19.89
N ILE A 130 10.15 4.71 20.25
CA ILE A 130 11.24 4.63 19.28
C ILE A 130 11.06 3.38 18.41
N LYS A 131 10.79 2.22 19.02
CA LYS A 131 10.53 0.95 18.31
C LYS A 131 9.33 1.06 17.35
N GLU A 132 8.21 1.62 17.82
CA GLU A 132 7.00 1.79 16.99
C GLU A 132 7.26 2.73 15.80
N PHE A 133 7.95 3.84 16.04
CA PHE A 133 8.26 4.83 15.01
C PHE A 133 9.16 4.24 13.91
N HIS A 134 10.16 3.43 14.27
CA HIS A 134 11.12 2.86 13.32
C HIS A 134 10.72 1.49 12.74
N ALA A 135 9.64 0.87 13.20
CA ALA A 135 9.18 -0.47 12.77
C ALA A 135 8.90 -0.60 11.26
N GLN A 136 8.66 0.51 10.55
CA GLN A 136 8.30 0.51 9.12
C GLN A 136 9.40 1.04 8.19
N ASP A 137 10.56 1.42 8.75
CA ASP A 137 11.49 2.33 8.10
C ASP A 137 12.84 1.71 7.69
N GLY A 138 13.01 0.40 7.91
CA GLY A 138 14.28 -0.34 7.89
C GLY A 138 15.12 -0.37 6.59
N GLN A 139 14.83 0.45 5.58
CA GLN A 139 15.57 0.50 4.31
C GLN A 139 15.94 1.91 3.82
N ARG A 140 15.63 2.98 4.59
CA ARG A 140 15.88 4.37 4.18
C ARG A 140 17.06 4.99 4.92
N SER A 141 17.98 5.67 4.22
CA SER A 141 19.18 6.26 4.83
C SER A 141 18.81 7.39 5.81
N SER A 142 17.78 8.16 5.46
CA SER A 142 17.20 9.20 6.31
C SER A 142 16.58 8.65 7.61
N ALA A 143 15.82 7.55 7.50
CA ALA A 143 15.21 6.93 8.65
C ALA A 143 16.23 6.20 9.54
N LEU A 144 17.25 5.57 8.94
CA LEU A 144 18.36 4.97 9.68
C LEU A 144 19.20 6.01 10.43
N SER A 145 19.44 7.19 9.84
CA SER A 145 20.08 8.32 10.52
C SER A 145 19.27 8.79 11.73
N GLN A 146 17.94 8.85 11.61
CA GLN A 146 17.07 9.22 12.73
C GLN A 146 17.03 8.15 13.83
N ALA A 147 16.93 6.86 13.46
CA ALA A 147 16.98 5.75 14.40
C ALA A 147 18.26 5.77 15.24
N LEU A 148 19.42 5.93 14.60
CA LEU A 148 20.70 6.06 15.29
C LEU A 148 20.72 7.20 16.31
N ARG A 149 20.11 8.35 16.01
CA ARG A 149 20.03 9.48 16.95
C ARG A 149 19.13 9.19 18.12
N ASP A 150 17.96 8.60 17.87
CA ASP A 150 16.95 8.35 18.89
C ASP A 150 17.44 7.31 19.89
N TYR A 151 17.99 6.18 19.40
CA TYR A 151 18.59 5.15 20.25
C TYR A 151 19.84 5.65 20.98
N ALA A 152 20.74 6.39 20.32
CA ALA A 152 21.91 6.96 21.00
C ALA A 152 21.54 8.03 22.03
N GLY A 153 20.45 8.77 21.81
CA GLY A 153 19.92 9.75 22.76
C GLY A 153 19.43 9.08 24.04
N LEU A 154 18.64 8.01 23.90
CA LEU A 154 18.15 7.24 25.05
C LEU A 154 19.30 6.49 25.76
N ALA A 155 20.20 5.86 25.01
CA ALA A 155 21.36 5.16 25.56
C ALA A 155 22.30 6.09 26.33
N GLU A 156 22.51 7.34 25.87
CA GLU A 156 23.30 8.31 26.63
C GLU A 156 22.63 8.69 27.95
N ALA A 157 21.31 8.89 27.96
CA ALA A 157 20.58 9.24 29.17
C ALA A 157 20.63 8.13 30.23
N LEU A 158 20.76 6.87 29.80
CA LEU A 158 20.82 5.67 30.65
C LEU A 158 22.22 5.08 30.78
N LYS A 159 23.26 5.79 30.31
CA LYS A 159 24.60 5.25 30.13
C LYS A 159 25.19 4.61 31.39
N ASP A 160 25.09 5.27 32.53
CA ASP A 160 25.67 4.75 33.78
C ASP A 160 24.97 3.44 34.20
N ARG A 161 23.65 3.36 34.00
CA ARG A 161 22.85 2.15 34.27
C ARG A 161 23.16 1.02 33.28
N LEU A 162 23.39 1.35 32.00
CA LEU A 162 23.78 0.37 30.98
C LEU A 162 25.11 -0.31 31.34
N VAL A 163 26.10 0.47 31.78
CA VAL A 163 27.42 -0.06 32.19
C VAL A 163 27.33 -0.88 33.48
N GLU A 164 26.44 -0.49 34.40
CA GLU A 164 26.20 -1.25 35.64
C GLU A 164 25.48 -2.58 35.37
N ALA A 165 24.53 -2.59 34.42
CA ALA A 165 23.75 -3.79 34.08
C ALA A 165 24.48 -4.76 33.15
N ASP A 166 25.36 -4.26 32.27
CA ASP A 166 26.16 -5.05 31.34
C ASP A 166 27.59 -4.49 31.27
N GLU A 167 28.51 -5.13 31.99
CA GLU A 167 29.93 -4.75 32.01
C GLU A 167 30.61 -4.91 30.64
N GLU A 168 30.06 -5.73 29.73
CA GLU A 168 30.60 -5.93 28.38
C GLU A 168 30.05 -4.90 27.38
N PHE A 169 29.07 -4.07 27.77
CA PHE A 169 28.50 -3.05 26.91
C PHE A 169 29.54 -2.03 26.44
N ASP A 170 29.76 -1.96 25.13
CA ASP A 170 30.68 -0.99 24.54
C ASP A 170 30.05 0.40 24.43
N VAL A 171 30.28 1.23 25.45
CA VAL A 171 29.84 2.65 25.52
C VAL A 171 30.25 3.45 24.28
N ARG A 172 31.31 3.05 23.56
CA ARG A 172 31.74 3.74 22.33
C ARG A 172 30.69 3.66 21.22
N LEU A 173 29.79 2.68 21.26
CA LEU A 173 28.67 2.55 20.31
C LEU A 173 27.74 3.77 20.34
N ILE A 174 27.58 4.43 21.48
CA ILE A 174 26.75 5.65 21.59
C ILE A 174 27.35 6.79 20.74
N ALA A 175 28.67 7.00 20.87
CA ALA A 175 29.38 8.02 20.10
C ALA A 175 29.47 7.66 18.62
N GLU A 176 29.67 6.36 18.33
CA GLU A 176 29.66 5.84 16.97
C GLU A 176 28.31 6.05 16.28
N ALA A 177 27.20 5.79 16.98
CA ALA A 177 25.86 5.99 16.45
C ALA A 177 25.60 7.45 16.02
N ARG A 178 26.00 8.42 16.85
CA ARG A 178 25.89 9.84 16.51
C ARG A 178 26.71 10.19 15.26
N LYS A 179 27.95 9.71 15.19
CA LYS A 179 28.83 9.94 14.04
C LYS A 179 28.27 9.32 12.77
N LEU A 180 27.77 8.08 12.84
CA LEU A 180 27.14 7.40 11.71
C LEU A 180 25.88 8.15 11.25
N ALA A 181 25.07 8.68 12.17
CA ALA A 181 23.90 9.46 11.84
C ALA A 181 24.25 10.75 11.09
N GLU A 182 25.29 11.46 11.53
CA GLU A 182 25.83 12.65 10.86
C GLU A 182 26.40 12.33 9.48
N ASP A 183 27.18 11.24 9.37
CA ASP A 183 27.77 10.79 8.12
C ASP A 183 26.69 10.38 7.09
N LEU A 184 25.63 9.70 7.53
CA LEU A 184 24.48 9.35 6.69
C LEU A 184 23.74 10.60 6.22
N GLN A 185 23.52 11.59 7.08
CA GLN A 185 22.86 12.84 6.70
C GLN A 185 23.72 13.68 5.76
N ARG A 186 25.02 13.80 6.03
CA ARG A 186 25.96 14.51 5.17
C ARG A 186 26.03 13.88 3.78
N ARG A 187 26.15 12.56 3.71
CA ARG A 187 26.13 11.84 2.43
C ARG A 187 24.80 11.96 1.71
N ALA A 188 23.67 11.98 2.42
CA ALA A 188 22.37 12.22 1.80
C ALA A 188 22.29 13.62 1.16
N LEU A 189 22.91 14.62 1.77
CA LEU A 189 23.01 15.98 1.23
C LEU A 189 23.99 16.07 0.04
N GLU A 190 25.11 15.35 0.11
CA GLU A 190 26.16 15.33 -0.94
C GLU A 190 25.77 14.47 -2.16
N ALA A 191 24.93 13.45 -1.97
CA ALA A 191 24.51 12.53 -3.02
C ALA A 191 23.29 13.01 -3.82
N VAL A 192 22.80 14.24 -3.59
CA VAL A 192 21.81 14.88 -4.46
C VAL A 192 22.46 15.11 -5.83
N PRO A 193 22.07 14.39 -6.90
CA PRO A 193 22.73 14.55 -8.20
C PRO A 193 22.39 15.91 -8.81
N GLU A 194 23.40 16.63 -9.32
CA GLU A 194 23.16 17.74 -10.24
C GLU A 194 22.67 17.20 -11.59
N GLY A 195 21.49 17.65 -12.04
CA GLY A 195 21.02 17.47 -13.43
C GLY A 195 19.63 16.84 -13.62
N VAL A 196 19.12 16.06 -12.66
CA VAL A 196 17.71 15.60 -12.66
C VAL A 196 17.08 15.96 -11.33
N THR A 197 16.29 17.03 -11.32
CA THR A 197 15.61 17.47 -10.10
C THR A 197 14.58 16.42 -9.66
N SER A 198 14.39 16.26 -8.35
CA SER A 198 13.30 15.45 -7.78
C SER A 198 11.94 15.79 -8.40
N ALA A 199 11.74 17.05 -8.81
CA ALA A 199 10.56 17.50 -9.56
C ALA A 199 10.42 16.81 -10.92
N ALA A 200 11.47 16.79 -11.76
CA ALA A 200 11.43 16.13 -13.06
C ALA A 200 11.22 14.61 -12.95
N ALA A 201 11.88 13.96 -11.99
CA ALA A 201 11.68 12.54 -11.72
C ALA A 201 10.26 12.23 -11.22
N THR A 202 9.69 13.12 -10.38
CA THR A 202 8.29 13.02 -9.93
C THR A 202 7.31 13.17 -11.08
N THR A 203 7.53 14.15 -11.97
CA THR A 203 6.70 14.34 -13.17
C THR A 203 6.67 13.10 -14.05
N ILE A 204 7.82 12.53 -14.38
CA ILE A 204 7.91 11.31 -15.20
C ILE A 204 7.16 10.15 -14.52
N ARG A 205 7.37 9.96 -13.22
CA ARG A 205 6.69 8.92 -12.44
C ARG A 205 5.18 9.10 -12.46
N ASN A 206 4.68 10.32 -12.27
CA ASN A 206 3.25 10.62 -12.28
C ASN A 206 2.61 10.42 -13.66
N GLN A 207 3.28 10.86 -14.73
CA GLN A 207 2.83 10.62 -16.10
C GLN A 207 2.75 9.11 -16.42
N MET A 208 3.74 8.32 -16.00
CA MET A 208 3.68 6.86 -16.17
C MET A 208 2.55 6.21 -15.35
N LEU A 209 2.29 6.72 -14.15
CA LEU A 209 1.14 6.28 -13.35
C LEU A 209 -0.19 6.57 -14.05
N HIS A 210 -0.30 7.69 -14.77
CA HIS A 210 -1.51 7.98 -15.56
C HIS A 210 -1.73 6.93 -16.64
N LEU A 211 -0.70 6.60 -17.43
CA LEU A 211 -0.80 5.55 -18.46
C LEU A 211 -1.24 4.21 -17.86
N MET A 212 -0.68 3.82 -16.71
CA MET A 212 -1.04 2.60 -16.00
C MET A 212 -2.51 2.61 -15.59
N VAL A 213 -2.96 3.68 -14.93
CA VAL A 213 -4.34 3.83 -14.43
C VAL A 213 -5.34 3.85 -15.59
N GLU A 214 -5.02 4.53 -16.68
CA GLU A 214 -5.86 4.59 -17.89
C GLU A 214 -6.01 3.22 -18.54
N ARG A 215 -4.91 2.45 -18.67
CA ARG A 215 -4.98 1.08 -19.19
C ARG A 215 -5.81 0.15 -18.31
N VAL A 216 -5.61 0.20 -17.00
CA VAL A 216 -6.44 -0.57 -16.04
C VAL A 216 -7.92 -0.17 -16.16
N GLY A 217 -8.22 1.13 -16.30
CA GLY A 217 -9.56 1.64 -16.52
C GLY A 217 -10.20 1.09 -17.81
N ALA A 218 -9.45 1.07 -18.91
CA ALA A 218 -9.90 0.52 -20.18
C ALA A 218 -10.20 -0.98 -20.10
N ILE A 219 -9.35 -1.76 -19.43
CA ILE A 219 -9.59 -3.20 -19.18
C ILE A 219 -10.87 -3.39 -18.38
N ARG A 220 -11.04 -2.67 -17.27
CA ARG A 220 -12.23 -2.78 -16.40
C ARG A 220 -13.52 -2.43 -17.14
N LYS A 221 -13.53 -1.32 -17.90
CA LYS A 221 -14.68 -0.91 -18.72
C LYS A 221 -15.04 -1.97 -19.76
N THR A 222 -14.01 -2.55 -20.37
CA THR A 222 -14.17 -3.59 -21.38
C THR A 222 -14.70 -4.89 -20.77
N ALA A 223 -14.15 -5.33 -19.64
CA ALA A 223 -14.61 -6.51 -18.91
C ALA A 223 -16.09 -6.37 -18.51
N ALA A 224 -16.50 -5.22 -17.98
CA ALA A 224 -17.89 -4.96 -17.63
C ALA A 224 -18.84 -5.08 -18.83
N HIS A 225 -18.42 -4.67 -20.02
CA HIS A 225 -19.19 -4.84 -21.25
C HIS A 225 -19.18 -6.29 -21.76
N VAL A 226 -18.01 -6.94 -21.74
CA VAL A 226 -17.83 -8.31 -22.25
C VAL A 226 -18.62 -9.32 -21.44
N PHE A 227 -18.47 -9.24 -20.13
CA PHE A 227 -19.05 -10.13 -19.13
C PHE A 227 -20.33 -9.56 -18.52
N ARG A 228 -21.11 -8.76 -19.27
CA ARG A 228 -22.38 -8.20 -18.76
C ARG A 228 -23.40 -9.25 -18.29
N ARG A 229 -23.32 -10.48 -18.83
CA ARG A 229 -24.13 -11.65 -18.41
C ARG A 229 -23.42 -12.54 -17.38
N HIS A 230 -22.18 -12.22 -17.03
CA HIS A 230 -21.28 -12.94 -16.10
C HIS A 230 -20.59 -11.94 -15.14
N PRO A 231 -21.34 -11.17 -14.34
CA PRO A 231 -20.79 -10.09 -13.52
C PRO A 231 -19.76 -10.56 -12.48
N GLU A 232 -19.78 -11.83 -12.07
CA GLU A 232 -18.79 -12.48 -11.23
C GLU A 232 -17.38 -12.43 -11.85
N ILE A 233 -17.26 -12.64 -13.17
CA ILE A 233 -15.98 -12.56 -13.89
C ILE A 233 -15.50 -11.11 -13.92
N ALA A 234 -16.38 -10.16 -14.26
CA ALA A 234 -16.01 -8.74 -14.28
C ALA A 234 -15.56 -8.22 -12.90
N ARG A 235 -16.04 -8.82 -11.80
CA ARG A 235 -15.62 -8.43 -10.44
C ARG A 235 -14.17 -8.80 -10.14
N GLU A 236 -13.59 -9.82 -10.77
CA GLU A 236 -12.18 -10.23 -10.55
C GLU A 236 -11.21 -9.07 -10.84
N VAL A 237 -11.48 -8.24 -11.85
CA VAL A 237 -10.60 -7.13 -12.25
C VAL A 237 -10.93 -5.78 -11.60
N THR A 238 -12.00 -5.71 -10.79
CA THR A 238 -12.35 -4.48 -10.06
C THR A 238 -11.57 -4.35 -8.76
N SER A 239 -11.20 -3.11 -8.38
CA SER A 239 -10.40 -2.82 -7.18
C SER A 239 -11.01 -3.43 -5.92
N ALA A 240 -10.33 -4.42 -5.34
CA ALA A 240 -10.72 -5.00 -4.06
C ALA A 240 -10.57 -3.99 -2.92
N TYR A 241 -9.55 -3.12 -3.00
CA TYR A 241 -9.31 -2.05 -2.05
C TYR A 241 -10.49 -1.07 -1.99
N ASP A 242 -10.93 -0.54 -3.13
CA ASP A 242 -12.06 0.40 -3.17
C ASP A 242 -13.38 -0.24 -2.75
N ARG A 243 -13.56 -1.56 -2.97
CA ARG A 243 -14.74 -2.28 -2.46
C ARG A 243 -14.69 -2.35 -0.93
N ARG A 244 -13.56 -2.76 -0.35
CA ARG A 244 -13.38 -2.82 1.11
C ARG A 244 -13.56 -1.44 1.74
N ARG A 245 -12.94 -0.41 1.16
CA ARG A 245 -13.08 1.00 1.60
C ARG A 245 -14.53 1.48 1.56
N ARG A 246 -15.29 1.20 0.49
CA ARG A 246 -16.71 1.57 0.40
C ARG A 246 -17.58 0.83 1.40
N VAL A 247 -17.30 -0.45 1.65
CA VAL A 247 -18.01 -1.22 2.68
C VAL A 247 -17.71 -0.66 4.07
N ALA A 248 -16.45 -0.36 4.37
CA ALA A 248 -16.05 0.28 5.63
C ALA A 248 -16.75 1.64 5.82
N ALA A 249 -16.73 2.51 4.80
CA ALA A 249 -17.40 3.80 4.84
C ALA A 249 -18.93 3.67 5.02
N ARG A 250 -19.56 2.67 4.41
CA ARG A 250 -20.99 2.37 4.62
C ARG A 250 -21.27 1.91 6.05
N ARG A 251 -20.42 1.05 6.61
CA ARG A 251 -20.52 0.59 8.01
C ARG A 251 -20.35 1.75 8.98
N GLU A 252 -19.36 2.61 8.74
CA GLU A 252 -19.11 3.80 9.56
C GLU A 252 -20.27 4.79 9.48
N LYS A 253 -20.81 5.05 8.28
CA LYS A 253 -22.01 5.88 8.11
C LYS A 253 -23.23 5.29 8.82
N ALA A 254 -23.43 3.98 8.75
CA ALA A 254 -24.50 3.30 9.47
C ALA A 254 -24.31 3.40 10.99
N ARG A 255 -23.07 3.27 11.48
CA ARG A 255 -22.73 3.44 12.91
C ARG A 255 -23.03 4.87 13.39
N LYS A 256 -22.55 5.89 12.67
CA LYS A 256 -22.82 7.30 12.96
C LYS A 256 -24.31 7.64 12.91
N ALA A 257 -25.06 7.05 11.99
CA ALA A 257 -26.52 7.21 11.91
C ALA A 257 -27.24 6.55 13.10
N ALA A 258 -26.78 5.39 13.57
CA ALA A 258 -27.32 4.72 14.76
C ALA A 258 -27.02 5.51 16.04
N GLU A 259 -25.78 6.02 16.18
CA GLU A 259 -25.36 6.89 17.30
C GLU A 259 -26.18 8.20 17.32
N ALA A 260 -26.38 8.85 16.16
CA ALA A 260 -27.22 10.05 16.05
C ALA A 260 -28.72 9.78 16.29
N GLY A 261 -29.21 8.59 15.91
CA GLY A 261 -30.58 8.15 16.18
C GLY A 261 -30.85 7.89 17.67
N GLN A 262 -29.84 7.39 18.41
CA GLN A 262 -29.91 7.22 19.87
C GLN A 262 -29.83 8.57 20.60
N ALA A 263 -29.08 9.55 20.09
CA ALA A 263 -29.00 10.88 20.67
C ALA A 263 -30.29 11.72 20.53
N ASN A 264 -31.14 11.44 19.55
CA ASN A 264 -32.37 12.19 19.27
C ASN A 264 -33.65 11.64 19.94
N GLY A 265 -33.52 10.69 20.87
CA GLY A 265 -34.50 10.43 21.93
C GLY A 265 -35.99 10.54 21.58
N LYS A 266 -36.45 9.90 20.49
CA LYS A 266 -37.89 9.69 20.27
C LYS A 266 -38.18 8.19 20.41
N PRO A 267 -38.86 7.75 21.48
CA PRO A 267 -39.24 6.35 21.62
C PRO A 267 -40.09 5.94 20.42
N ALA A 268 -39.66 4.91 19.71
CA ALA A 268 -40.52 4.20 18.78
C ALA A 268 -41.68 3.60 19.60
N ALA A 269 -42.90 4.08 19.36
CA ALA A 269 -44.09 3.45 19.89
C ALA A 269 -44.08 1.97 19.48
N ALA A 270 -44.13 1.09 20.47
CA ALA A 270 -44.17 -0.35 20.28
C ALA A 270 -45.34 -0.73 19.35
N PRO A 271 -45.15 -1.64 18.39
CA PRO A 271 -46.26 -2.17 17.61
C PRO A 271 -47.14 -3.02 18.52
N ALA A 272 -48.44 -2.69 18.58
CA ALA A 272 -49.44 -3.45 19.32
C ALA A 272 -49.54 -4.89 18.80
N PRO A 273 -49.74 -5.90 19.68
CA PRO A 273 -49.82 -7.29 19.29
C PRO A 273 -51.09 -7.55 18.46
N GLY A 274 -50.90 -8.23 17.33
CA GLY A 274 -51.91 -8.48 16.31
C GLY A 274 -53.06 -9.37 16.77
N THR A 275 -54.27 -9.00 16.35
CA THR A 275 -55.47 -9.84 16.36
C THR A 275 -55.26 -11.04 15.42
N PRO A 276 -55.47 -12.29 15.86
CA PRO A 276 -55.38 -13.45 14.97
C PRO A 276 -56.58 -13.52 14.02
N ALA A 277 -56.29 -13.77 12.73
CA ALA A 277 -57.29 -14.05 11.69
C ALA A 277 -57.86 -15.48 11.83
N PRO A 278 -59.11 -15.74 11.42
CA PRO A 278 -59.74 -17.06 11.55
C PRO A 278 -59.22 -18.06 10.50
N PRO A 279 -59.33 -19.38 10.75
CA PRO A 279 -58.78 -20.41 9.87
C PRO A 279 -59.74 -20.76 8.73
N THR A 280 -59.19 -20.92 7.52
CA THR A 280 -59.86 -21.57 6.38
C THR A 280 -59.34 -23.00 6.22
N PRO A 281 -60.21 -24.03 6.25
CA PRO A 281 -59.91 -25.33 5.65
C PRO A 281 -60.62 -25.44 4.28
N GLN A 282 -59.84 -25.52 3.20
CA GLN A 282 -59.58 -26.74 2.40
C GLN A 282 -60.81 -27.29 1.66
N THR A 283 -60.90 -26.99 0.36
CA THR A 283 -61.79 -27.68 -0.59
C THR A 283 -61.03 -28.82 -1.26
N LEU A 284 -61.54 -30.04 -1.08
CA LEU A 284 -61.06 -31.30 -1.63
C LEU A 284 -61.21 -31.40 -3.15
N ALA A 285 -60.34 -32.24 -3.70
CA ALA A 285 -60.13 -32.52 -5.12
C ALA A 285 -61.30 -33.27 -5.80
N GLY A 286 -61.42 -33.02 -7.11
CA GLY A 286 -61.40 -34.06 -8.14
C GLY A 286 -62.73 -34.76 -8.50
N ALA A 287 -63.23 -34.47 -9.70
CA ALA A 287 -63.97 -35.44 -10.52
C ALA A 287 -63.70 -35.18 -12.01
N ARG A 288 -63.18 -36.19 -12.71
CA ARG A 288 -63.03 -36.27 -14.17
C ARG A 288 -64.35 -36.71 -14.82
N PRO A 289 -64.62 -36.33 -16.09
CA PRO A 289 -65.80 -36.79 -16.81
C PRO A 289 -65.56 -38.12 -17.54
N SER A 290 -66.65 -38.85 -17.78
CA SER A 290 -66.83 -39.77 -18.92
C SER A 290 -67.83 -39.14 -19.89
#